data_AF-A0A9J6A3L4-F1
#
_entry.id   AF-A0A9J6A3L4-F1
#
_cell.length_a   1.000
_cell.length_b   1.000
_cell.length_c   1.000
_cell.angle_alpha   90.00
_cell.angle_beta   90.00
_cell.angle_gamma   90.00
#
_symmetry.space_group_name_H-M   'P 1'
#
loop_
_entity.id
_entity.type
_entity.pdbx_description
1 polymer ?
#
loop_
_entity_poly.entity_id
_entity_poly.type
_entity_poly.pdbx_seq_one_letter_code
_entity_poly.pdbx_strand_id
1 'polypeptide(L)'
;MITADKNSDKIIVNMITAEFTGQLKGWWDNYLNPEQRDKILQAVKQEGVQNITQNAVYTPNLNIIEHFLGRWFDISETIRTMLQNLRCKTLTSFRLYKDVFLSRVMELLECNSSHWKSKFIDGLPALFAERVRKTLRGDSHSIKYDNYTYGKRISACVQEGLSLCNEIKLKGTVLMKDNN
;
A
#
# COMPACT_ATOMS: atom_id res chain seq x y z
N MET A 1 -3.52 23.79 24.92
CA MET A 1 -2.06 23.76 24.74
C MET A 1 -1.50 22.80 25.76
N ILE A 2 -1.35 21.52 25.41
CA ILE A 2 -0.83 20.49 26.32
C ILE A 2 0.68 20.43 26.07
N THR A 3 1.46 21.07 26.93
CA THR A 3 2.90 20.87 27.00
C THR A 3 3.12 19.48 27.61
N ALA A 4 3.44 18.48 26.77
CA ALA A 4 4.00 17.23 27.26
C ALA A 4 5.31 17.55 27.99
N ASP A 5 5.38 17.19 29.27
CA ASP A 5 6.53 17.46 30.12
C ASP A 5 7.73 16.64 29.60
N LYS A 6 8.89 17.27 29.42
CA LYS A 6 10.12 16.60 28.96
C LYS A 6 10.49 15.40 29.84
N ASN A 7 10.02 15.40 31.09
CA ASN A 7 10.22 14.31 32.03
C ASN A 7 9.36 13.07 31.69
N SER A 8 8.13 13.22 31.18
CA SER A 8 7.26 12.08 30.84
C SER A 8 7.80 11.29 29.65
N ASP A 9 8.38 11.98 28.68
CA ASP A 9 8.95 11.38 27.47
C ASP A 9 10.15 10.47 27.76
N LYS A 10 11.05 10.92 28.64
CA LYS A 10 12.18 10.11 29.11
C LYS A 10 11.72 8.88 29.89
N ILE A 11 10.66 9.03 30.71
CA ILE A 11 10.05 7.93 31.45
C ILE A 11 9.46 6.88 30.49
N ILE A 12 8.75 7.31 29.43
CA ILE A 12 8.16 6.40 28.44
C ILE A 12 9.23 5.61 27.70
N VAL A 13 10.31 6.26 27.26
CA VAL A 13 11.42 5.57 26.57
C VAL A 13 12.11 4.56 27.49
N ASN A 14 12.30 4.91 28.76
CA ASN A 14 12.84 4.00 29.76
C ASN A 14 11.92 2.80 30.02
N MET A 15 10.60 2.98 30.02
CA MET A 15 9.64 1.87 30.13
C MET A 15 9.72 0.95 28.91
N ILE A 16 9.70 1.51 27.69
CA ILE A 16 9.79 0.72 26.44
C ILE A 16 11.08 -0.10 26.38
N THR A 17 12.22 0.51 26.73
CA THR A 17 13.52 -0.16 26.67
C THR A 17 13.67 -1.23 27.77
N ALA A 18 13.04 -1.06 28.93
CA ALA A 18 13.04 -2.06 29.99
C ALA A 18 12.27 -3.34 29.61
N GLU A 19 11.27 -3.23 28.74
CA GLU A 19 10.46 -4.34 28.24
C GLU A 19 11.08 -5.09 27.05
N PHE A 20 12.27 -4.67 26.59
CA PHE A 20 12.94 -5.40 25.52
C PHE A 20 13.30 -6.82 25.96
N THR A 21 12.99 -7.78 25.10
CA THR A 21 13.34 -9.19 25.29
C THR A 21 13.98 -9.77 24.02
N GLY A 22 14.61 -10.94 24.14
CA GLY A 22 15.23 -11.64 23.02
C GLY A 22 16.31 -10.81 22.31
N GLN A 23 16.22 -10.74 20.98
CA GLN A 23 17.21 -10.06 20.15
C GLN A 23 17.26 -8.54 20.41
N LEU A 24 16.12 -7.91 20.70
CA LEU A 24 16.03 -6.49 21.07
C LEU A 24 16.81 -6.20 22.36
N LYS A 25 16.68 -7.07 23.35
CA LYS A 25 17.45 -6.97 24.60
C LYS A 25 18.94 -7.17 24.36
N GLY A 26 19.31 -8.17 23.55
CA GLY A 26 20.70 -8.42 23.20
C GLY A 26 21.34 -7.24 22.46
N TRP A 27 20.62 -6.62 21.52
CA TRP A 27 21.06 -5.40 20.85
C TRP A 27 21.23 -4.25 21.84
N TRP A 28 20.19 -3.99 22.65
CA TRP A 28 20.20 -2.88 23.58
C TRP A 28 21.29 -3.02 24.64
N ASP A 29 21.43 -4.18 25.26
CA ASP A 29 22.33 -4.40 26.41
C ASP A 29 23.76 -4.77 26.04
N ASN A 30 23.98 -5.42 24.89
CA ASN A 30 25.30 -5.97 24.55
C ASN A 30 25.91 -5.34 23.31
N TYR A 31 25.11 -4.89 22.33
CA TYR A 31 25.61 -4.34 21.07
C TYR A 31 25.86 -2.84 21.15
N LEU A 32 24.91 -2.07 21.70
CA LEU A 32 25.05 -0.62 21.82
C LEU A 32 26.02 -0.25 22.95
N ASN A 33 26.96 0.64 22.66
CA ASN A 33 27.80 1.23 23.69
C ASN A 33 27.04 2.34 24.48
N PRO A 34 27.53 2.74 25.67
CA PRO A 34 26.84 3.73 26.49
C PRO A 34 26.58 5.07 25.78
N GLU A 35 27.52 5.54 24.96
CA GLU A 35 27.36 6.80 24.21
C GLU A 35 26.28 6.71 23.13
N GLN A 36 26.15 5.57 22.46
CA GLN A 36 25.11 5.32 21.47
C GLN A 36 23.73 5.24 22.13
N ARG A 37 23.62 4.58 23.29
CA ARG A 37 22.37 4.56 24.07
C ARG A 37 21.99 5.95 24.53
N ASP A 38 22.95 6.71 25.04
CA ASP A 38 22.72 8.08 25.50
C ASP A 38 22.29 9.00 24.35
N LYS A 39 22.89 8.87 23.16
CA LYS A 39 22.43 9.56 21.95
C LYS A 39 21.00 9.19 21.57
N ILE A 40 20.62 7.91 21.62
CA ILE A 40 19.26 7.45 21.32
C ILE A 40 18.26 8.01 22.35
N LEU A 41 18.64 8.06 23.63
CA LEU A 41 17.82 8.60 24.73
C LEU A 41 17.72 10.14 24.71
N GLN A 42 18.74 10.83 24.19
CA GLN A 42 18.82 12.29 24.14
C GLN A 42 18.35 12.91 22.83
N ALA A 43 18.12 12.12 21.78
CA ALA A 43 17.66 12.59 20.45
C ALA A 43 16.23 13.17 20.42
N VAL A 44 15.70 13.60 21.58
CA VAL A 44 14.37 14.20 21.78
C VAL A 44 14.31 15.66 21.30
N LYS A 45 15.35 16.20 20.65
CA LYS A 45 15.32 17.56 20.13
C LYS A 45 16.13 17.77 18.85
N GLN A 46 15.43 18.03 17.74
CA GLN A 46 15.66 19.25 16.96
C GLN A 46 14.31 19.87 16.56
N GLU A 47 13.94 20.98 17.21
CA GLU A 47 12.93 21.90 16.67
C GLU A 47 13.55 22.56 15.43
N GLY A 48 13.32 21.96 14.26
CA GLY A 48 13.81 22.44 12.97
C GLY A 48 12.79 22.16 11.88
N VAL A 49 11.90 23.13 11.68
CA VAL A 49 11.04 23.39 10.50
C VAL A 49 10.84 22.21 9.53
N GLN A 50 10.13 21.18 9.98
CA GLN A 50 9.20 20.37 9.18
C GLN A 50 8.38 19.54 10.16
N ASN A 51 7.06 19.69 10.10
CA ASN A 51 6.09 19.15 11.05
C ASN A 51 6.09 17.62 11.14
N ILE A 52 7.03 17.05 11.91
CA ILE A 52 6.87 15.77 12.57
C ILE A 52 7.31 16.04 14.00
N THR A 53 6.35 16.18 14.92
CA THR A 53 6.62 16.18 16.37
C THR A 53 7.42 14.92 16.69
N GLN A 54 8.74 15.06 16.82
CA GLN A 54 9.65 14.03 17.33
C GLN A 54 9.29 13.79 18.81
N ASN A 55 8.21 13.06 19.06
CA ASN A 55 7.96 12.48 20.37
C ASN A 55 9.12 11.54 20.69
N ALA A 56 9.55 11.49 21.95
CA ALA A 56 10.66 10.65 22.39
C ALA A 56 10.54 9.16 22.05
N VAL A 57 9.34 8.71 21.67
CA VAL A 57 9.05 7.37 21.17
C VAL A 57 9.52 7.15 19.71
N TYR A 58 9.50 8.17 18.86
CA TYR A 58 9.74 8.02 17.42
C TYR A 58 11.19 7.66 17.09
N THR A 59 12.16 8.30 17.75
CA THR A 59 13.59 8.11 17.45
C THR A 59 14.13 6.74 17.88
N PRO A 60 13.80 6.20 19.06
CA PRO A 60 14.15 4.83 19.42
C PRO A 60 13.50 3.81 18.49
N ASN A 61 12.23 4.01 18.10
CA ASN A 61 11.56 3.13 17.13
C ASN A 61 12.26 3.14 15.78
N LEU A 62 12.65 4.31 15.26
CA LEU A 62 13.42 4.39 14.02
C LEU A 62 14.78 3.70 14.11
N ASN A 63 15.50 3.84 15.23
CA ASN A 63 16.79 3.14 15.42
C ASN A 63 16.63 1.62 15.53
N ILE A 64 15.56 1.15 16.18
CA ILE A 64 15.20 -0.27 16.25
C ILE A 64 14.90 -0.80 14.85
N ILE A 65 14.02 -0.10 14.11
CA ILE A 65 13.68 -0.45 12.73
C ILE A 65 14.94 -0.45 11.87
N GLU A 66 15.80 0.58 12.00
CA GLU A 66 17.03 0.71 11.22
C GLU A 66 18.00 -0.45 11.47
N HIS A 67 18.13 -0.87 12.73
CA HIS A 67 19.05 -1.92 13.12
C HIS A 67 18.56 -3.32 12.69
N PHE A 68 17.28 -3.62 12.89
CA PHE A 68 16.72 -4.95 12.63
C PHE A 68 16.28 -5.17 11.19
N LEU A 69 15.80 -4.11 10.52
CA LEU A 69 15.27 -4.17 9.16
C LEU A 69 16.22 -3.53 8.13
N GLY A 70 17.38 -3.02 8.57
CA GLY A 70 18.23 -2.15 7.74
C GLY A 70 17.60 -0.77 7.61
N ARG A 71 17.99 0.06 6.64
CA ARG A 71 17.41 1.42 6.48
C ARG A 71 15.88 1.39 6.50
N TRP A 72 15.27 2.37 7.18
CA TRP A 72 13.88 2.79 6.92
C TRP A 72 13.83 3.37 5.50
N PHE A 73 13.91 2.50 4.49
CA PHE A 73 13.73 2.92 3.13
C PHE A 73 12.23 3.13 2.97
N ASP A 74 11.84 4.33 2.57
CA ASP A 74 10.51 4.54 2.04
C ASP A 74 10.38 3.69 0.76
N ILE A 75 9.98 2.43 0.93
CA ILE A 75 9.73 1.51 -0.17
C ILE A 75 8.52 1.93 -0.99
N SER A 76 7.81 3.00 -0.58
CA SER A 76 6.72 3.55 -1.37
C SER A 76 7.19 3.81 -2.79
N GLU A 77 8.37 4.38 -3.02
CA GLU A 77 8.81 4.64 -4.40
C GLU A 77 9.05 3.36 -5.22
N THR A 78 9.56 2.31 -4.57
CA THR A 78 9.68 0.98 -5.16
C THR A 78 8.30 0.39 -5.47
N ILE A 79 7.35 0.51 -4.53
CA ILE A 79 5.96 0.05 -4.68
C ILE A 79 5.26 0.83 -5.80
N ARG A 80 5.43 2.16 -5.87
CA ARG A 80 4.89 3.01 -6.93
C ARG A 80 5.42 2.54 -8.27
N THR A 81 6.74 2.40 -8.40
CA THR A 81 7.39 1.92 -9.63
C THR A 81 6.88 0.53 -10.03
N MET A 82 6.73 -0.39 -9.06
CA MET A 82 6.19 -1.73 -9.30
C MET A 82 4.74 -1.65 -9.81
N LEU A 83 3.87 -0.90 -9.14
CA LEU A 83 2.46 -0.74 -9.51
C LEU A 83 2.30 -0.04 -10.87
N GLN A 84 3.17 0.92 -11.21
CA GLN A 84 3.19 1.59 -12.50
C GLN A 84 3.46 0.61 -13.65
N ASN A 85 4.32 -0.38 -13.41
CA ASN A 85 4.71 -1.39 -14.38
C ASN A 85 3.83 -2.65 -14.34
N LEU A 86 3.01 -2.83 -13.30
CA LEU A 86 2.15 -4.00 -13.15
C LEU A 86 1.08 -4.05 -14.25
N ARG A 87 0.99 -5.19 -14.94
CA ARG A 87 0.00 -5.44 -16.01
C ARG A 87 -0.64 -6.82 -15.84
N CYS A 88 -1.94 -6.88 -16.07
CA CYS A 88 -2.70 -8.10 -16.24
C CYS A 88 -2.59 -8.54 -17.70
N LYS A 89 -1.76 -9.55 -17.98
CA LYS A 89 -1.51 -10.02 -19.36
C LYS A 89 -2.73 -10.68 -19.99
N THR A 90 -3.48 -11.44 -19.21
CA THR A 90 -4.66 -12.20 -19.65
C THR A 90 -5.72 -12.19 -18.57
N LEU A 91 -6.99 -12.42 -18.93
CA LEU A 91 -8.09 -12.49 -17.96
C LEU A 91 -7.93 -13.69 -16.99
N THR A 92 -7.27 -14.77 -17.42
CA THR A 92 -6.92 -15.90 -16.54
C THR A 92 -6.01 -15.45 -15.40
N SER A 93 -5.12 -14.49 -15.64
CA SER A 93 -4.22 -13.93 -14.64
C SER A 93 -4.84 -12.81 -13.81
N PHE A 94 -6.14 -12.50 -13.98
CA PHE A 94 -6.81 -11.41 -13.27
C PHE A 94 -6.78 -11.58 -11.76
N ARG A 95 -6.97 -12.81 -11.25
CA ARG A 95 -6.92 -13.09 -9.81
C ARG A 95 -5.57 -12.68 -9.21
N LEU A 96 -4.48 -13.15 -9.81
CA LEU A 96 -3.12 -12.83 -9.37
C LEU A 96 -2.84 -11.33 -9.49
N TYR A 97 -3.21 -10.72 -10.62
CA TYR A 97 -3.06 -9.28 -10.82
C TYR A 97 -3.75 -8.48 -9.72
N LYS A 98 -5.02 -8.81 -9.41
CA LYS A 98 -5.81 -8.18 -8.36
C LYS A 98 -5.12 -8.30 -7.00
N ASP A 99 -4.70 -9.51 -6.63
CA ASP A 99 -4.10 -9.77 -5.32
C ASP A 99 -2.77 -9.05 -5.14
N VAL A 100 -1.92 -9.04 -6.17
CA VAL A 100 -0.65 -8.30 -6.16
C VAL A 100 -0.89 -6.80 -6.12
N PHE A 101 -1.80 -6.26 -6.94
CA PHE A 101 -2.08 -4.83 -6.94
C PHE A 101 -2.61 -4.38 -5.58
N LEU A 102 -3.59 -5.09 -5.02
CA LEU A 102 -4.21 -4.71 -3.75
C LEU A 102 -3.25 -4.85 -2.56
N SER A 103 -2.46 -5.92 -2.49
CA SER A 103 -1.47 -6.05 -1.41
C SER A 103 -0.50 -4.88 -1.41
N ARG A 104 0.00 -4.48 -2.58
CA ARG A 104 1.00 -3.41 -2.71
C ARG A 104 0.43 -2.01 -2.56
N VAL A 105 -0.72 -1.73 -3.16
CA VAL A 105 -1.30 -0.37 -3.08
C VAL A 105 -1.73 0.00 -1.67
N MET A 106 -2.13 -0.98 -0.85
CA MET A 106 -2.55 -0.74 0.53
C MET A 106 -1.37 -0.39 1.46
N GLU A 107 -0.14 -0.56 1.01
CA GLU A 107 1.07 -0.13 1.71
C GLU A 107 1.38 1.37 1.47
N LEU A 108 0.70 2.04 0.52
CA LEU A 108 0.88 3.46 0.22
C LEU A 108 -0.07 4.36 1.04
N LEU A 109 0.41 5.52 1.49
CA LEU A 109 -0.43 6.52 2.17
C LEU A 109 -1.55 7.04 1.26
N GLU A 110 -1.24 7.26 -0.01
CA GLU A 110 -2.18 7.71 -1.04
C GLU A 110 -2.99 6.59 -1.70
N CYS A 111 -3.13 5.42 -1.06
CA CYS A 111 -3.81 4.23 -1.62
C CYS A 111 -5.25 4.51 -2.10
N ASN A 112 -5.93 5.52 -1.52
CA ASN A 112 -7.28 5.91 -1.90
C ASN A 112 -7.34 7.00 -3.00
N SER A 113 -6.21 7.42 -3.56
CA SER A 113 -6.16 8.46 -4.60
C SER A 113 -6.78 8.00 -5.92
N SER A 114 -7.41 8.93 -6.65
CA SER A 114 -7.93 8.68 -8.00
C SER A 114 -6.91 8.09 -8.97
N HIS A 115 -5.63 8.46 -8.82
CA HIS A 115 -4.52 7.91 -9.60
C HIS A 115 -4.46 6.38 -9.50
N TRP A 116 -4.36 5.82 -8.30
CA TRP A 116 -4.26 4.36 -8.14
C TRP A 116 -5.55 3.62 -8.50
N LYS A 117 -6.69 4.29 -8.34
CA LYS A 117 -7.99 3.77 -8.77
C LYS A 117 -8.08 3.64 -10.29
N SER A 118 -7.59 4.64 -11.04
CA SER A 118 -7.47 4.58 -12.49
C SER A 118 -6.42 3.57 -12.93
N LYS A 119 -5.25 3.59 -12.28
CA LYS A 119 -4.11 2.73 -12.62
C LYS A 119 -4.42 1.24 -12.56
N PHE A 120 -5.31 0.83 -11.66
CA PHE A 120 -5.84 -0.54 -11.59
C PHE A 120 -6.54 -0.96 -12.89
N ILE A 121 -7.32 -0.05 -13.50
CA ILE A 121 -8.00 -0.31 -14.77
C ILE A 121 -7.02 -0.24 -15.93
N ASP A 122 -6.07 0.70 -15.90
CA ASP A 122 -5.00 0.83 -16.91
C ASP A 122 -4.07 -0.39 -16.95
N GLY A 123 -4.05 -1.20 -15.90
CA GLY A 123 -3.29 -2.44 -15.85
C GLY A 123 -3.96 -3.61 -16.59
N LEU A 124 -5.24 -3.51 -16.95
CA LEU A 124 -6.00 -4.58 -17.61
C LEU A 124 -5.67 -4.68 -19.12
N PRO A 125 -5.97 -5.80 -19.79
CA PRO A 125 -5.88 -5.89 -21.25
C PRO A 125 -6.72 -4.79 -21.92
N ALA A 126 -6.17 -4.11 -22.92
CA ALA A 126 -6.71 -2.84 -23.43
C ALA A 126 -8.21 -2.86 -23.76
N LEU A 127 -8.68 -3.81 -24.57
CA LEU A 127 -10.09 -3.93 -24.94
C LEU A 127 -10.99 -4.23 -23.73
N PHE A 128 -10.50 -5.02 -22.79
CA PHE A 128 -11.23 -5.32 -21.57
C PHE A 128 -11.28 -4.10 -20.64
N ALA A 129 -10.17 -3.35 -20.53
CA ALA A 129 -10.11 -2.10 -19.79
C ALA A 129 -11.14 -1.09 -20.31
N GLU A 130 -11.30 -0.98 -21.63
CA GLU A 130 -12.33 -0.11 -22.22
C GLU A 130 -13.75 -0.54 -21.86
N ARG A 131 -14.07 -1.84 -21.91
CA ARG A 131 -15.37 -2.36 -21.45
C ARG A 131 -15.62 -2.00 -20.00
N VAL A 132 -14.65 -2.25 -19.12
CA VAL A 132 -14.77 -1.92 -17.70
C VAL A 132 -14.94 -0.42 -17.48
N ARG A 133 -14.20 0.44 -18.22
CA ARG A 133 -14.37 1.90 -18.16
C ARG A 133 -15.77 2.31 -18.60
N LYS A 134 -16.33 1.72 -19.66
CA LYS A 134 -17.69 1.99 -20.12
C LYS A 134 -18.72 1.66 -19.04
N THR A 135 -18.58 0.50 -18.39
CA THR A 135 -19.47 0.07 -17.30
C THR A 135 -19.35 0.95 -16.06
N LEU A 136 -18.13 1.38 -15.72
CA LEU A 136 -17.91 2.32 -14.61
C LEU A 136 -18.41 3.73 -14.92
N ARG A 137 -18.35 4.17 -16.18
CA ARG A 137 -18.84 5.48 -16.60
C ARG A 137 -20.37 5.54 -16.63
N GLY A 138 -21.03 4.45 -16.99
CA GLY A 138 -22.49 4.43 -17.21
C GLY A 138 -22.88 5.52 -18.21
N ASP A 139 -23.92 6.27 -17.89
CA ASP A 139 -24.42 7.38 -18.71
C ASP A 139 -23.64 8.70 -18.51
N SER A 140 -22.72 8.75 -17.54
CA SER A 140 -21.88 9.93 -17.30
C SER A 140 -20.96 10.21 -18.51
N HIS A 141 -20.39 11.41 -18.60
CA HIS A 141 -19.33 11.70 -19.57
C HIS A 141 -17.93 11.25 -19.08
N SER A 142 -17.73 11.22 -17.76
CA SER A 142 -16.44 10.87 -17.13
C SER A 142 -16.59 9.95 -15.92
N ILE A 143 -15.52 9.21 -15.60
CA ILE A 143 -15.45 8.34 -14.42
C ILE A 143 -14.95 9.17 -13.23
N LYS A 144 -15.80 9.40 -12.23
CA LYS A 144 -15.47 10.13 -11.01
C LYS A 144 -14.72 9.26 -10.00
N TYR A 145 -13.46 8.90 -10.26
CA TYR A 145 -12.69 7.91 -9.49
C TYR A 145 -12.67 8.14 -7.96
N ASP A 146 -12.75 9.38 -7.48
CA ASP A 146 -12.78 9.69 -6.04
C ASP A 146 -13.90 8.93 -5.30
N ASN A 147 -15.06 8.77 -5.94
CA ASN A 147 -16.24 8.14 -5.37
C ASN A 147 -16.24 6.60 -5.46
N TYR A 148 -15.19 5.98 -6.02
CA TYR A 148 -15.14 4.53 -6.25
C TYR A 148 -14.23 3.81 -5.26
N THR A 149 -14.76 2.74 -4.66
CA THR A 149 -13.97 1.77 -3.89
C THR A 149 -13.27 0.76 -4.81
N TYR A 150 -12.26 0.06 -4.30
CA TYR A 150 -11.61 -1.03 -5.04
C TYR A 150 -12.59 -2.18 -5.31
N GLY A 151 -13.50 -2.44 -4.36
CA GLY A 151 -14.59 -3.39 -4.54
C GLY A 151 -15.42 -3.09 -5.78
N LYS A 152 -15.88 -1.85 -5.98
CA LYS A 152 -16.70 -1.49 -7.15
C LYS A 152 -15.99 -1.73 -8.50
N ARG A 153 -14.67 -1.48 -8.55
CA ARG A 153 -13.84 -1.77 -9.74
C ARG A 153 -13.71 -3.27 -10.00
N ILE A 154 -13.47 -4.04 -8.94
CA ILE A 154 -13.36 -5.50 -9.02
C ILE A 154 -14.69 -6.10 -9.47
N SER A 155 -15.82 -5.65 -8.91
CA SER A 155 -17.16 -6.06 -9.33
C SER A 155 -17.40 -5.77 -10.81
N ALA A 156 -17.05 -4.59 -11.31
CA ALA A 156 -17.17 -4.26 -12.73
C ALA A 156 -16.31 -5.19 -13.61
N CYS A 157 -15.08 -5.50 -13.20
CA CYS A 157 -14.23 -6.47 -13.91
C CYS A 157 -14.87 -7.87 -13.92
N VAL A 158 -15.39 -8.34 -12.79
CA VAL A 158 -16.04 -9.66 -12.72
C VAL A 158 -17.29 -9.71 -13.61
N GLN A 159 -18.13 -8.67 -13.57
CA GLN A 159 -19.32 -8.57 -14.42
C GLN A 159 -18.98 -8.59 -15.92
N GLU A 160 -18.02 -7.77 -16.36
CA GLU A 160 -17.59 -7.77 -17.76
C GLU A 160 -16.92 -9.09 -18.17
N GLY A 161 -16.16 -9.71 -17.26
CA GLY A 161 -15.55 -11.02 -17.49
C GLY A 161 -16.61 -12.09 -17.75
N LEU A 162 -17.65 -12.14 -16.92
CA LEU A 162 -18.78 -13.06 -17.09
C LEU A 162 -19.55 -12.77 -18.38
N SER A 163 -19.81 -11.50 -18.71
CA SER A 163 -20.46 -11.11 -19.95
C SER A 163 -19.68 -11.61 -21.17
N LEU A 164 -18.36 -11.43 -21.18
CA LEU A 164 -17.50 -11.86 -22.27
C LEU A 164 -17.53 -13.39 -22.43
N CYS A 165 -17.46 -14.14 -21.33
CA CYS A 165 -17.59 -15.60 -21.36
C CYS A 165 -18.93 -16.04 -21.97
N ASN A 166 -20.03 -15.37 -21.61
CA ASN A 166 -21.36 -15.66 -22.15
C ASN A 166 -21.45 -15.35 -23.65
N GLU A 167 -20.90 -14.22 -24.10
CA GLU A 167 -20.86 -13.82 -25.52
C GLU A 167 -20.08 -14.84 -26.37
N ILE A 168 -18.94 -15.32 -25.87
CA ILE A 168 -18.13 -16.34 -26.56
C ILE A 168 -18.90 -17.66 -26.67
N LYS A 169 -19.56 -18.10 -25.59
CA LYS A 169 -20.37 -19.33 -25.58
C LYS A 169 -21.53 -19.25 -26.56
N LEU A 170 -22.21 -18.09 -26.64
CA LEU A 170 -23.30 -17.86 -27.58
C LEU A 170 -22.81 -17.91 -29.03
N LYS A 171 -21.71 -17.21 -29.36
CA LYS A 171 -21.12 -17.23 -30.71
C LYS A 171 -20.69 -18.63 -31.15
N GLY A 172 -20.07 -19.40 -30.24
CA GLY A 172 -19.71 -20.80 -30.53
C GLY A 172 -20.93 -21.68 -30.80
N THR A 173 -22.06 -21.41 -30.14
CA THR A 173 -23.31 -22.17 -30.34
C THR A 173 -23.99 -21.80 -31.67
N VAL A 174 -23.94 -20.53 -32.10
CA VAL A 174 -24.51 -20.07 -33.38
C VAL A 174 -23.70 -20.63 -34.56
N LEU A 175 -22.37 -20.57 -34.51
CA LEU A 175 -21.51 -21.11 -35.57
C LEU A 175 -21.65 -22.63 -35.75
N MET A 176 -22.06 -23.37 -34.73
CA MET A 176 -22.34 -24.82 -34.86
C MET A 176 -23.72 -25.13 -35.43
N LYS A 177 -24.66 -24.18 -35.45
CA LYS A 177 -25.98 -24.35 -36.07
C LYS A 177 -26.00 -24.00 -37.55
N ASP A 178 -25.10 -23.12 -38.00
CA ASP A 178 -25.00 -22.70 -39.40
C ASP A 178 -24.18 -23.66 -40.28
N ASN A 179 -23.61 -24.72 -39.69
CA ASN A 179 -22.77 -25.73 -40.37
C ASN A 179 -23.42 -27.12 -40.45
N ASN A 180 -24.74 -27.22 -40.26
CA ASN A 180 -25.51 -28.46 -40.28
C ASN A 180 -26.89 -28.24 -40.92
#